data_AF-A0A2H9SHC6-F1
#
_entry.id   AF-A0A2H9SHC6-F1
#
_cell.length_a   1.000
_cell.length_b   1.000
_cell.length_c   1.000
_cell.angle_alpha   90.00
_cell.angle_beta   90.00
_cell.angle_gamma   90.00
#
_symmetry.space_group_name_H-M   'P 1'
#
loop_
_entity.id
_entity.type
_entity.pdbx_description
1 polymer ?
#
loop_
_entity_poly.entity_id
_entity_poly.type
_entity_poly.pdbx_seq_one_letter_code
_entity_poly.pdbx_strand_id
1 'polypeptide(L)'
;FEKHFWVGTFERIDKEGYAVARYIFGAEPSDSEVHEFVLNHYVELKFGEAKEITIQIQRMNPKRVQREVRREMEKMKETSS
;
A
#
# COMPACT_ATOMS: atom_id res chain seq x y z
N PHE A 1 18.81 11.96 9.25
CA PHE A 1 18.72 10.74 8.43
C PHE A 1 17.28 10.27 8.43
N GLU A 2 16.50 10.71 7.45
CA GLU A 2 15.15 10.19 7.27
C GLU A 2 15.25 8.77 6.70
N LYS A 3 14.80 7.79 7.49
CA LYS A 3 14.67 6.42 7.01
C LYS A 3 13.57 6.43 5.94
N HIS A 4 13.97 6.17 4.70
CA HIS A 4 13.04 5.96 3.60
C HIS A 4 12.42 4.58 3.82
N PHE A 5 11.13 4.57 4.15
CA PHE A 5 10.41 3.32 4.35
C PHE A 5 9.48 3.06 3.18
N TRP A 6 9.52 1.84 2.65
CA TRP A 6 8.52 1.39 1.69
C TRP A 6 7.26 0.96 2.41
N VAL A 7 6.12 1.39 1.87
CA VAL A 7 4.81 1.17 2.45
C VAL A 7 3.89 0.50 1.43
N GLY A 8 3.40 -0.69 1.76
CA GLY A 8 2.32 -1.36 1.05
C GLY A 8 0.96 -0.89 1.55
N THR A 9 0.06 -0.53 0.64
CA THR A 9 -1.35 -0.25 0.97
C THR A 9 -2.21 -1.33 0.35
N PHE A 10 -3.03 -1.96 1.17
CA PHE A 10 -3.88 -3.09 0.79
C PHE A 10 -5.33 -2.75 1.04
N GLU A 11 -6.17 -3.05 0.07
CA GLU A 11 -7.61 -2.85 0.15
C GLU A 11 -8.28 -4.23 0.19
N ARG A 12 -9.29 -4.39 1.03
CA ARG A 12 -10.21 -5.53 0.98
C ARG A 12 -11.64 -5.03 0.82
N ILE A 13 -12.39 -5.73 -0.02
CA ILE A 13 -13.82 -5.51 -0.24
C ILE A 13 -14.49 -6.86 -0.05
N ASP A 14 -15.27 -6.98 1.00
CA ASP A 14 -15.99 -8.20 1.35
C ASP A 14 -17.42 -7.88 1.81
N LYS A 15 -18.13 -8.85 2.38
CA LYS A 15 -19.51 -8.69 2.84
C LYS A 15 -19.64 -7.77 4.06
N GLU A 16 -18.57 -7.59 4.84
CA GLU A 16 -18.51 -6.71 6.00
C GLU A 16 -18.25 -5.24 5.59
N GLY A 17 -17.91 -5.01 4.33
CA GLY A 17 -17.71 -3.69 3.74
C GLY A 17 -16.30 -3.52 3.20
N TYR A 18 -15.76 -2.32 3.34
CA TYR A 18 -14.41 -2.02 2.87
C TYR A 18 -13.50 -1.63 4.02
N ALA A 19 -12.31 -2.20 3.95
CA ALA A 19 -11.25 -1.90 4.88
C ALA A 19 -9.92 -1.79 4.15
N VAL A 20 -9.07 -0.91 4.68
CA VAL A 20 -7.73 -0.67 4.20
C VAL A 20 -6.75 -1.09 5.28
N ALA A 21 -5.66 -1.71 4.88
CA ALA A 21 -4.52 -2.00 5.73
C ALA A 21 -3.26 -1.37 5.13
N ARG A 22 -2.36 -0.93 6.00
CA ARG A 22 -1.05 -0.41 5.64
C ARG A 22 0.02 -1.29 6.26
N TYR A 23 0.99 -1.70 5.46
CA TYR A 23 2.17 -2.44 5.90
C TYR A 23 3.44 -1.66 5.58
N ILE A 24 4.39 -1.62 6.50
CA ILE A 24 5.68 -0.95 6.31
C ILE A 24 6.72 -2.03 6.03
N PHE A 25 7.16 -2.16 4.78
CA PHE A 25 8.23 -3.08 4.36
C PHE A 25 9.60 -2.62 4.85
N GLY A 26 9.76 -1.31 5.03
CA GLY A 26 11.01 -0.72 5.46
C GLY A 26 11.97 -0.53 4.30
N ALA A 27 12.80 -1.51 4.00
CA ALA A 27 13.62 -1.47 2.79
C ALA A 27 12.74 -1.65 1.53
N GLU A 28 13.29 -1.34 0.36
CA GLU A 28 12.62 -1.62 -0.92
C GLU A 28 12.38 -3.12 -1.05
N PRO A 29 11.11 -3.58 -1.01
CA PRO A 29 10.84 -5.00 -1.18
C PRO A 29 11.01 -5.36 -2.66
N SER A 30 11.60 -6.52 -2.93
CA SER A 30 11.59 -7.11 -4.26
C SER A 30 10.18 -7.56 -4.68
N ASP A 31 9.94 -7.68 -5.98
CA ASP A 31 8.67 -8.19 -6.52
C ASP A 31 8.29 -9.57 -5.94
N SER A 32 9.30 -10.41 -5.66
CA SER A 32 9.09 -11.72 -5.04
C SER A 32 8.68 -11.62 -3.58
N GLU A 33 9.31 -10.73 -2.80
CA GLU A 33 8.94 -10.47 -1.40
C GLU A 33 7.52 -9.88 -1.31
N VAL A 34 7.14 -9.00 -2.23
CA VAL A 34 5.76 -8.49 -2.28
C VAL A 34 4.78 -9.61 -2.59
N HIS A 35 5.09 -10.50 -3.54
CA HIS A 35 4.22 -11.61 -3.90
C HIS A 35 4.05 -12.62 -2.75
N GLU A 36 5.16 -13.02 -2.12
CA GLU A 36 5.15 -13.91 -0.96
C GLU A 36 4.39 -13.28 0.22
N PHE A 37 4.58 -11.97 0.45
CA PHE A 37 3.85 -11.23 1.46
C PHE A 37 2.35 -11.24 1.21
N VAL A 38 1.91 -11.01 -0.03
CA VAL A 38 0.48 -11.06 -0.37
C VAL A 38 -0.07 -12.47 -0.20
N LEU A 39 0.68 -13.51 -0.54
CA LEU A 39 0.21 -14.89 -0.40
C LEU A 39 0.09 -15.34 1.06
N ASN A 40 1.10 -15.03 1.88
CA ASN A 40 1.22 -15.57 3.23
C ASN A 40 0.68 -14.62 4.32
N HIS A 41 0.78 -13.31 4.12
CA HIS A 41 0.52 -12.31 5.16
C HIS A 41 -0.68 -11.39 4.87
N TYR A 42 -1.31 -11.47 3.69
CA TYR A 42 -2.48 -10.64 3.38
C TYR A 42 -3.64 -10.85 4.36
N VAL A 43 -3.88 -12.10 4.77
CA VAL A 43 -4.94 -12.44 5.73
C VAL A 43 -4.61 -12.02 7.17
N GLU A 44 -3.33 -11.82 7.48
CA GLU A 44 -2.83 -11.39 8.79
C GLU A 44 -2.80 -9.87 8.93
N LEU A 45 -2.99 -9.13 7.83
CA LEU A 45 -3.04 -7.69 7.85
C LEU A 45 -4.14 -7.20 8.78
N LYS A 46 -3.76 -6.28 9.68
CA LYS A 46 -4.72 -5.58 10.53
C LYS A 46 -5.45 -4.54 9.70
N PHE A 47 -6.50 -4.99 9.03
CA PHE A 47 -7.48 -4.11 8.43
C PHE A 47 -8.13 -3.26 9.52
N GLY A 48 -8.26 -1.96 9.24
CA GLY A 48 -9.01 -1.07 10.11
C GLY A 48 -10.48 -1.46 10.19
N GLU A 49 -11.23 -0.73 11.02
CA GLU A 49 -12.67 -0.89 11.15
C GLU A 49 -13.33 -0.91 9.76
N ALA A 50 -14.04 -2.00 9.45
CA ALA A 50 -14.77 -2.11 8.21
C ALA A 50 -15.84 -1.02 8.21
N LYS A 51 -15.73 -0.08 7.28
CA LYS A 51 -16.71 0.99 7.15
C LYS A 51 -17.65 0.62 6.02
N GLU A 52 -18.93 0.83 6.26
CA GLU A 52 -19.97 0.81 5.23
C GLU A 52 -19.84 2.11 4.41
N ILE A 53 -18.74 2.20 3.66
CA ILE A 53 -18.49 3.34 2.78
C ILE A 53 -19.18 3.00 1.47
N THR A 54 -20.05 3.88 0.98
CA THR A 54 -20.36 3.93 -0.46
C THR A 54 -19.10 4.43 -1.16
N ILE A 55 -18.09 3.58 -1.27
CA ILE A 55 -16.87 3.93 -1.96
C ILE A 55 -17.32 4.18 -3.39
N GLN A 56 -17.27 5.43 -3.83
CA GLN A 56 -16.94 5.66 -5.21
C GLN A 56 -15.52 5.15 -5.34
N ILE A 57 -15.39 3.83 -5.61
CA ILE A 57 -14.11 3.23 -5.94
C ILE A 57 -13.71 3.92 -7.23
N GLN A 58 -13.03 5.06 -7.12
CA GLN A 58 -12.11 5.44 -8.15
C GLN A 58 -11.07 4.34 -8.08
N ARG A 59 -11.30 3.25 -8.85
CA ARG A 59 -10.32 2.20 -9.09
C ARG A 59 -9.16 2.92 -9.71
N MET A 60 -8.30 3.47 -8.86
CA MET A 60 -7.19 4.25 -9.29
C MET A 60 -6.28 3.20 -9.91
N ASN A 61 -6.18 3.26 -11.25
CA ASN A 61 -5.53 2.23 -12.03
C ASN A 61 -4.21 1.85 -11.34
N PRO A 62 -3.88 0.56 -11.14
CA PRO A 62 -2.65 0.16 -10.46
C PRO A 62 -1.42 0.91 -10.98
N LYS A 63 -1.39 1.25 -12.28
CA LYS A 63 -0.37 2.11 -12.90
C LYS A 63 -0.30 3.53 -12.31
N ARG A 64 -1.44 4.14 -11.98
CA ARG A 64 -1.53 5.46 -11.35
C ARG A 64 -1.03 5.44 -9.91
N VAL A 65 -1.41 4.41 -9.14
CA VAL A 65 -0.90 4.21 -7.78
C VAL A 65 0.62 4.01 -7.81
N GLN A 66 1.12 3.12 -8.68
CA GLN A 66 2.57 2.93 -8.89
C GLN A 66 3.28 4.22 -9.29
N ARG A 67 2.67 5.04 -10.15
CA ARG A 67 3.25 6.32 -10.58
C ARG A 67 3.27 7.37 -9.47
N GLU A 68 2.24 7.44 -8.62
CA GLU A 68 2.22 8.33 -7.46
C GLU A 68 3.27 7.90 -6.43
N VAL A 69 3.38 6.59 -6.16
CA VAL A 69 4.46 6.05 -5.32
C VAL A 69 5.84 6.44 -5.87
N ARG A 70 6.07 6.27 -7.17
CA ARG A 70 7.34 6.65 -7.81
C ARG A 70 7.62 8.15 -7.72
N ARG A 71 6.60 8.99 -7.89
CA ARG A 71 6.74 10.45 -7.75
C ARG A 71 7.10 10.86 -6.33
N GLU A 72 6.46 10.27 -5.33
CA GLU A 72 6.79 10.54 -3.93
C GLU A 72 8.22 10.09 -3.62
N MET A 73 8.66 8.94 -4.17
CA MET A 73 10.06 8.53 -4.08
C MET A 73 11.05 9.49 -4.73
N GLU A 74 10.72 10.05 -5.91
CA GLU A 74 11.54 11.04 -6.60
C GLU A 74 11.66 12.34 -5.79
N LYS A 75 10.56 12.82 -5.20
CA LYS A 75 10.58 14.01 -4.31
C LYS A 75 11.43 13.79 -3.06
N MET A 76 11.35 12.61 -2.45
CA MET A 76 12.18 12.28 -1.28
C MET A 76 13.69 12.28 -1.63
N LYS A 77 14.05 11.87 -2.86
CA LYS A 77 15.44 11.95 -3.36
C LYS A 77 15.91 13.39 -3.56
N GLU A 78 15.05 14.29 -4.07
CA GLU A 78 15.40 15.70 -4.29
C GLU A 78 15.56 16.49 -2.98
N THR A 79 14.83 16.12 -1.93
CA THR A 79 14.87 16.81 -0.63
C THR A 79 16.12 16.44 0.20
N SER A 80 16.90 15.45 -0.25
CA SER A 80 18.13 14.99 0.39
C SER A 80 19.42 15.48 -0.29
N SER A 81 19.33 16.34 -1.32
CA SER A 81 20.49 16.96 -2.01
C SER A 81 20.81 18.37 -1.50
#